data_AF-A0A1Y5LIM4-F1
#
_entry.id   AF-A0A1Y5LIM4-F1
#
_cell.length_a   1.000
_cell.length_b   1.000
_cell.length_c   1.000
_cell.angle_alpha   90.00
_cell.angle_beta   90.00
_cell.angle_gamma   90.00
#
_symmetry.space_group_name_H-M   'P 1'
#
loop_
_entity.id
_entity.type
_entity.pdbx_description
1 polymer ?
#
loop_
_entity_poly.entity_id
_entity_poly.type
_entity_poly.pdbx_seq_one_letter_code
_entity_poly.pdbx_strand_id
1 'polypeptide(L)'
;MINSSIVKRTMGAVALTGAVIGVPLGLSTGTASAASGDWDAVAACESSGNWAADTGNGFSGGLQFTDSTWAANGGSGSPSNASREEQIAVAENVLATQGPGAWPVCGQYL
;
A
#
# COMPACT_ATOMS: atom_id res chain seq x y z
N MET A 1 -37.23 25.97 -3.97
CA MET A 1 -36.68 26.45 -2.68
C MET A 1 -36.30 25.21 -1.91
N ILE A 2 -35.06 24.71 -1.92
CA ILE A 2 -33.82 25.21 -1.30
C ILE A 2 -32.66 24.45 -1.97
N ASN A 3 -31.89 25.02 -2.90
CA ASN A 3 -30.63 25.76 -2.71
C ASN A 3 -29.72 25.26 -1.57
N SER A 4 -28.87 24.28 -1.87
CA SER A 4 -27.62 24.05 -1.11
C SER A 4 -26.42 24.28 -2.02
N SER A 5 -25.60 25.20 -1.55
CA SER A 5 -24.50 25.85 -2.21
C SER A 5 -23.23 25.00 -2.22
N ILE A 6 -22.48 25.09 -3.31
CA ILE A 6 -21.02 25.31 -3.36
C ILE A 6 -20.18 24.44 -2.43
N VAL A 7 -19.46 23.48 -3.01
CA VAL A 7 -17.98 23.51 -3.03
C VAL A 7 -17.52 22.86 -4.33
N LYS A 8 -17.12 23.71 -5.29
CA LYS A 8 -16.30 23.29 -6.43
C LYS A 8 -14.92 22.97 -5.87
N ARG A 9 -14.53 21.69 -5.85
CA ARG A 9 -13.16 21.27 -5.53
C ARG A 9 -12.28 21.59 -6.74
N THR A 10 -11.95 22.86 -6.91
CA THR A 10 -10.80 23.29 -7.70
C THR A 10 -9.54 23.01 -6.86
N MET A 11 -8.89 21.90 -7.15
CA MET A 11 -7.46 21.70 -6.88
C MET A 11 -6.93 21.25 -8.24
N GLY A 12 -6.43 22.14 -9.09
CA GLY A 12 -5.20 22.89 -8.83
C GLY A 12 -4.05 22.08 -9.43
N ALA A 13 -4.04 21.95 -10.76
CA ALA A 13 -2.90 21.42 -11.49
C ALA A 13 -1.73 22.39 -11.34
N VAL A 14 -0.78 22.07 -10.46
CA VAL A 14 0.47 22.82 -10.35
C VAL A 14 1.38 22.35 -11.49
N ALA A 15 1.33 23.07 -12.60
CA ALA A 15 2.35 22.98 -13.64
C ALA A 15 3.61 23.71 -13.13
N LEU A 16 4.59 22.98 -12.61
CA LEU A 16 5.92 23.51 -12.31
C LEU A 16 6.75 23.50 -13.60
N THR A 17 6.75 24.61 -14.32
CA THR A 17 7.84 24.93 -15.27
C THR A 17 9.09 25.26 -14.45
N GLY A 18 9.97 24.29 -14.30
CA GLY A 18 11.27 24.47 -13.65
C GLY A 18 12.31 23.60 -14.33
N ALA A 19 13.20 24.21 -15.11
CA ALA A 19 14.38 23.53 -15.63
C ALA A 19 15.28 23.15 -14.44
N VAL A 20 15.28 21.86 -14.09
CA VAL A 20 16.19 21.29 -13.09
C VAL A 20 17.22 20.42 -13.79
N ILE A 21 18.48 20.77 -13.56
CA ILE A 21 19.66 20.05 -14.02
C ILE A 21 19.67 18.67 -13.37
N GLY A 22 19.92 17.64 -14.18
CA GLY A 22 19.69 16.24 -13.85
C GLY A 22 20.35 15.74 -12.57
N VAL A 23 19.49 15.37 -11.62
CA VAL A 23 19.64 14.16 -10.80
C VAL A 23 18.28 13.47 -10.89
N PRO A 24 18.17 12.24 -11.41
CA PRO A 24 16.91 11.52 -11.35
C PRO A 24 16.74 11.04 -9.90
N LEU A 25 16.28 11.95 -9.04
CA LEU A 25 15.60 11.55 -7.83
C LEU A 25 14.31 10.90 -8.33
N GLY A 26 14.29 9.57 -8.33
CA GLY A 26 13.16 8.76 -8.74
C GLY A 26 11.94 9.19 -7.95
N LEU A 27 11.16 10.10 -8.53
CA LEU A 27 9.78 10.32 -8.16
C LEU A 27 9.07 9.05 -8.59
N SER A 28 9.02 8.09 -7.67
CA SER A 28 8.02 7.05 -7.70
C SER A 28 6.69 7.78 -7.73
N THR A 29 6.13 7.97 -8.92
CA THR A 29 4.71 8.16 -9.12
C THR A 29 4.09 6.82 -8.73
N GLY A 30 4.12 6.51 -7.43
CA GLY A 30 3.27 5.49 -6.88
C GLY A 30 1.87 5.92 -7.25
N THR A 31 1.24 5.17 -8.14
CA THR A 31 -0.20 5.18 -8.28
C THR A 31 -0.71 5.05 -6.86
N ALA A 32 -1.22 6.16 -6.31
CA ALA A 32 -2.01 6.13 -5.10
C ALA A 32 -3.32 5.45 -5.52
N SER A 33 -3.26 4.12 -5.67
CA SER A 33 -4.42 3.27 -5.47
C SER A 33 -4.94 3.74 -4.13
N ALA A 34 -6.16 4.25 -4.11
CA ALA A 34 -6.86 4.60 -2.88
C ALA A 34 -7.10 3.30 -2.12
N ALA A 35 -6.01 2.78 -1.55
CA ALA A 35 -6.02 1.75 -0.57
C ALA A 35 -6.86 2.28 0.59
N SER A 36 -7.65 1.39 1.16
CA SER A 36 -8.55 1.70 2.27
C SER A 36 -7.78 2.30 3.46
N GLY A 37 -6.48 2.01 3.54
CA GLY A 37 -5.57 2.36 4.62
C GLY A 37 -4.13 2.62 4.19
N ASP A 38 -3.31 3.11 5.13
CA ASP A 38 -1.89 3.41 4.90
C ASP A 38 -1.06 2.12 5.04
N TRP A 39 -1.04 1.31 3.98
CA TRP A 39 -0.27 0.05 3.96
C TRP A 39 1.24 0.25 4.15
N ASP A 40 1.76 1.45 3.89
CA ASP A 40 3.15 1.77 4.14
C ASP A 40 3.44 1.86 5.64
N ALA A 41 2.55 2.50 6.41
CA ALA A 41 2.59 2.51 7.86
C ALA A 41 2.40 1.11 8.46
N VAL A 42 1.53 0.27 7.87
CA VAL A 42 1.42 -1.14 8.26
C VAL A 42 2.73 -1.88 8.02
N ALA A 43 3.32 -1.76 6.83
CA ALA A 43 4.59 -2.40 6.51
C ALA A 43 5.76 -1.86 7.35
N ALA A 44 5.73 -0.59 7.73
CA ALA A 44 6.67 0.02 8.67
C ALA A 44 6.55 -0.61 10.07
N CYS A 45 5.33 -0.88 10.52
CA CYS A 45 5.07 -1.52 11.80
C CYS A 45 5.40 -3.03 11.79
N GLU A 46 5.07 -3.74 10.70
CA GLU A 46 5.25 -5.20 10.57
C GLU A 46 6.68 -5.61 10.22
N SER A 47 7.33 -4.87 9.31
CA SER A 47 8.60 -5.26 8.69
C SER A 47 9.63 -4.13 8.68
N SER A 48 9.42 -3.07 9.48
CA SER A 48 10.26 -1.85 9.43
C SER A 48 10.33 -1.22 8.03
N GLY A 49 9.32 -1.48 7.19
CA GLY A 49 9.21 -0.98 5.81
C GLY A 49 9.92 -1.86 4.78
N ASN A 50 10.42 -3.04 5.16
CA ASN A 50 11.10 -3.94 4.24
C ASN A 50 10.10 -4.81 3.45
N TRP A 51 9.75 -4.36 2.25
CA TRP A 51 8.86 -5.09 1.32
C TRP A 51 9.43 -6.41 0.80
N ALA A 52 10.75 -6.62 0.90
CA ALA A 52 11.43 -7.85 0.50
C ALA A 52 11.84 -8.71 1.70
N ALA A 53 11.23 -8.52 2.87
CA ALA A 53 11.56 -9.29 4.04
C ALA A 53 11.30 -10.78 3.83
N ASP A 54 12.32 -11.58 4.12
CA ASP A 54 12.28 -13.04 4.06
C ASP A 54 13.27 -13.58 5.11
N THR A 55 12.82 -13.62 6.36
CA THR A 55 13.68 -13.94 7.51
C THR A 55 13.67 -15.43 7.87
N GLY A 56 12.91 -16.25 7.13
CA GLY A 56 12.72 -17.67 7.42
C GLY A 56 11.84 -17.95 8.63
N ASN A 57 11.06 -16.97 9.11
CA ASN A 57 10.10 -17.12 10.22
C ASN A 57 8.71 -17.61 9.76
N GLY A 58 8.54 -17.99 8.49
CA GLY A 58 7.28 -18.42 7.89
C GLY A 58 6.38 -17.27 7.40
N PHE A 59 6.89 -16.03 7.45
CA PHE A 59 6.24 -14.85 6.92
C PHE A 59 7.20 -14.13 5.96
N SER A 60 6.64 -13.59 4.88
CA SER A 60 7.42 -12.90 3.85
C SER A 60 6.73 -11.62 3.39
N GLY A 61 7.50 -10.70 2.85
CA GLY A 61 7.03 -9.41 2.33
C GLY A 61 6.92 -8.31 3.39
N GLY A 62 6.53 -7.11 2.96
CA GLY A 62 6.41 -5.94 3.84
C GLY A 62 5.28 -6.05 4.85
N LEU A 63 4.22 -6.78 4.49
CA LEU A 63 3.03 -6.99 5.31
C LEU A 63 3.03 -8.34 6.05
N GLN A 64 4.17 -9.04 6.05
CA GLN A 64 4.36 -10.32 6.75
C GLN A 64 3.27 -11.33 6.41
N PHE A 65 3.10 -11.68 5.13
CA PHE A 65 2.14 -12.71 4.71
C PHE A 65 2.69 -14.12 4.94
N THR A 66 1.82 -15.05 5.33
CA THR A 66 2.10 -16.49 5.20
C THR A 66 1.87 -16.93 3.75
N ASP A 67 2.59 -17.95 3.28
CA ASP A 67 2.40 -18.53 1.94
C ASP A 67 0.94 -18.97 1.70
N SER A 68 0.28 -19.50 2.73
CA SER A 68 -1.11 -19.93 2.67
C SER A 68 -2.08 -18.76 2.43
N THR A 69 -1.91 -17.65 3.17
CA THR A 69 -2.74 -16.46 3.04
C THR A 69 -2.48 -15.77 1.71
N TRP A 70 -1.20 -15.67 1.32
CA TRP A 70 -0.78 -15.12 0.03
C TRP A 70 -1.47 -15.82 -1.13
N ALA A 71 -1.33 -17.15 -1.22
CA ALA A 71 -1.93 -17.95 -2.28
C ALA A 71 -3.48 -17.91 -2.25
N ALA A 72 -4.08 -17.91 -1.06
CA ALA A 72 -5.53 -17.85 -0.91
C ALA A 72 -6.15 -16.52 -1.39
N ASN A 73 -5.38 -15.43 -1.38
CA ASN A 73 -5.85 -14.08 -1.71
C ASN A 73 -5.37 -13.59 -3.09
N GLY A 74 -4.91 -14.51 -3.95
CA GLY A 74 -4.56 -14.25 -5.35
C GLY A 74 -3.08 -13.94 -5.59
N GLY A 75 -2.24 -14.04 -4.55
CA GLY A 75 -0.79 -13.96 -4.68
C GLY A 75 -0.19 -15.18 -5.37
N SER A 76 0.87 -14.96 -6.14
CA SER A 76 1.65 -16.01 -6.80
C SER A 76 3.11 -15.94 -6.36
N GLY A 77 3.80 -17.08 -6.28
CA GLY A 77 5.17 -17.15 -5.79
C GLY A 77 5.30 -16.75 -4.32
N SER A 78 6.42 -16.12 -3.96
CA SER A 78 6.66 -15.61 -2.59
C SER A 78 6.34 -14.12 -2.49
N PRO A 79 5.68 -13.66 -1.41
CA PRO A 79 5.44 -12.24 -1.17
C PRO A 79 6.73 -11.41 -1.22
N SER A 80 7.86 -11.92 -0.73
CA SER A 80 9.14 -11.19 -0.72
C SER A 80 9.70 -10.92 -2.11
N ASN A 81 9.24 -11.67 -3.12
CA ASN A 81 9.61 -11.50 -4.53
C ASN A 81 8.56 -10.68 -5.31
N ALA A 82 7.38 -10.46 -4.73
CA ALA A 82 6.33 -9.66 -5.33
C ALA A 82 6.60 -8.16 -5.13
N SER A 83 6.15 -7.34 -6.09
CA SER A 83 6.23 -5.89 -5.97
C SER A 83 5.39 -5.39 -4.78
N ARG A 84 5.75 -4.23 -4.24
CA ARG A 84 4.98 -3.56 -3.18
C ARG A 84 3.51 -3.41 -3.56
N GLU A 85 3.24 -2.98 -4.79
CA GLU A 85 1.87 -2.76 -5.27
C GLU A 85 1.08 -4.06 -5.37
N GLU A 86 1.74 -5.16 -5.74
CA GLU A 86 1.12 -6.48 -5.79
C GLU A 86 0.83 -7.01 -4.38
N GLN A 87 1.74 -6.78 -3.43
CA GLN A 87 1.50 -7.09 -2.03
C GLN A 87 0.31 -6.31 -1.46
N ILE A 88 0.19 -5.03 -1.78
CA ILE A 88 -0.95 -4.20 -1.38
C ILE A 88 -2.25 -4.70 -2.02
N ALA A 89 -2.24 -5.10 -3.30
CA ALA A 89 -3.43 -5.64 -3.95
C ALA A 89 -3.94 -6.92 -3.27
N VAL A 90 -3.02 -7.82 -2.88
CA VAL A 90 -3.37 -9.03 -2.11
C VAL A 90 -3.82 -8.66 -0.69
N ALA A 91 -3.23 -7.63 -0.09
CA ALA A 91 -3.63 -7.13 1.23
C ALA A 91 -5.06 -6.58 1.26
N GLU A 92 -5.47 -5.86 0.22
CA GLU A 92 -6.86 -5.39 0.07
C GLU A 92 -7.84 -6.57 -0.07
N ASN A 93 -7.45 -7.66 -0.74
CA ASN A 93 -8.27 -8.89 -0.76
C ASN A 93 -8.40 -9.52 0.63
N VAL A 94 -7.30 -9.55 1.39
CA VAL A 94 -7.32 -10.02 2.79
C VAL A 94 -8.21 -9.12 3.65
N LEU A 95 -8.10 -7.79 3.49
CA LEU A 95 -8.92 -6.82 4.21
C LEU A 95 -10.40 -7.00 3.89
N ALA A 96 -10.74 -7.27 2.62
CA ALA A 96 -12.11 -7.52 2.20
C ALA A 96 -12.69 -8.84 2.76
N THR A 97 -11.85 -9.85 2.99
CA THR A 97 -12.29 -11.18 3.45
C THR A 97 -12.27 -11.34 4.96
N GLN A 98 -11.24 -10.81 5.63
CA GLN A 98 -10.98 -11.00 7.07
C GLN A 98 -11.17 -9.71 7.88
N GLY A 99 -11.21 -8.55 7.23
CA GLY A 99 -11.21 -7.25 7.90
C GLY A 99 -9.84 -6.87 8.48
N PRO A 100 -9.74 -5.72 9.15
CA PRO A 100 -8.47 -5.21 9.70
C PRO A 100 -7.88 -6.11 10.79
N GLY A 101 -8.65 -7.07 11.31
CA GLY A 101 -8.19 -8.05 12.29
C GLY A 101 -7.11 -9.00 11.79
N ALA A 102 -6.85 -9.07 10.48
CA ALA A 102 -5.71 -9.77 9.92
C ALA A 102 -4.35 -9.19 10.37
N TRP A 103 -4.32 -7.89 10.70
CA TRP A 103 -3.17 -7.20 11.28
C TRP A 103 -3.55 -6.64 12.67
N PRO A 104 -3.57 -7.45 13.73
CA PRO A 104 -4.16 -7.06 15.02
C PRO A 104 -3.43 -5.90 15.72
N VAL A 105 -2.13 -5.73 15.47
CA VAL A 105 -1.31 -4.66 16.06
C VAL A 105 -1.14 -3.50 15.08
N CYS A 106 -0.72 -3.80 13.86
CA CYS A 106 -0.39 -2.78 12.87
C CYS A 106 -1.57 -2.35 12.00
N GLY A 107 -2.70 -3.07 12.01
CA GLY A 107 -3.91 -2.73 11.27
C GLY A 107 -4.64 -1.49 11.79
N GLN A 108 -4.15 -0.86 12.87
CA GLN A 108 -4.58 0.46 13.34
C GLN A 108 -4.31 1.60 12.34
N TYR A 109 -3.45 1.36 11.34
CA TYR A 109 -3.17 2.29 10.24
C TYR A 109 -4.07 2.06 9.01
N LEU A 110 -5.02 1.12 9.10
CA LEU A 110 -5.95 0.75 8.03
C LEU A 110 -7.32 1.42 8.14
#